data_AF-A0A133PHA9-F1
#
_entry.id   AF-A0A133PHA9-F1
#
_cell.length_a   1.000
_cell.length_b   1.000
_cell.length_c   1.000
_cell.angle_alpha   90.00
_cell.angle_beta   90.00
_cell.angle_gamma   90.00
#
_symmetry.space_group_name_H-M   'P 1'
#
loop_
_entity.id
_entity.type
_entity.pdbx_description
1 polymer ?
#
loop_
_entity_poly.entity_id
_entity_poly.type
_entity_poly.pdbx_seq_one_letter_code
_entity_poly.pdbx_strand_id
1 'polypeptide(L)'
;MNLENYHEVLKKRERLYKSYISFALIFWGIGNFLLKDQARLNDSALGFITGLTLGIEIICIFWVFKIRKALKDDKMLRELYIDEHDERKNFIKLKSGSNLIGKIALGIFVASILASYFNMVVFYTLVITGIFLILVSLSLKLYWRKMV
;
A
#
# COMPACT_ATOMS: atom_id res chain seq x y z
N MET A 1 -10.96 3.55 -23.76
CA MET A 1 -9.61 2.96 -23.69
C MET A 1 -9.69 1.58 -24.33
N ASN A 2 -8.85 1.22 -25.31
CA ASN A 2 -8.90 -0.10 -25.94
C ASN A 2 -8.14 -1.14 -25.10
N LEU A 3 -8.51 -2.42 -25.22
CA LEU A 3 -7.87 -3.52 -24.47
C LEU A 3 -6.34 -3.58 -24.68
N GLU A 4 -5.87 -3.28 -25.89
CA GLU A 4 -4.43 -3.21 -26.22
C GLU A 4 -3.70 -2.11 -25.43
N ASN A 5 -4.31 -0.93 -25.30
CA ASN A 5 -3.75 0.15 -24.47
C ASN A 5 -3.74 -0.23 -22.99
N TYR A 6 -4.72 -1.01 -22.53
CA TYR A 6 -4.75 -1.49 -21.15
C TYR A 6 -3.65 -2.51 -20.85
N HIS A 7 -3.30 -3.36 -21.82
CA HIS A 7 -2.19 -4.29 -21.71
C HIS A 7 -0.85 -3.56 -21.47
N GLU A 8 -0.59 -2.48 -22.21
CA GLU A 8 0.62 -1.66 -22.01
C GLU A 8 0.62 -0.90 -20.68
N VAL A 9 -0.55 -0.41 -20.23
CA VAL A 9 -0.69 0.20 -18.90
C VAL A 9 -0.36 -0.82 -17.80
N LEU A 10 -0.86 -2.05 -17.90
CA LEU A 10 -0.58 -3.10 -16.93
C LEU A 10 0.90 -3.53 -16.93
N LYS A 11 1.55 -3.65 -18.09
CA LYS A 11 3.01 -3.89 -18.17
C LYS A 11 3.81 -2.77 -17.50
N LYS A 12 3.42 -1.51 -17.71
CA LYS A 12 4.08 -0.36 -17.06
C LYS A 12 3.91 -0.42 -15.53
N ARG A 13 2.70 -0.74 -15.04
CA ARG A 13 2.44 -0.95 -13.61
C ARG A 13 3.25 -2.12 -13.04
N GLU A 14 3.32 -3.25 -13.73
CA GLU A 14 4.15 -4.41 -13.34
C GLU A 14 5.63 -4.02 -13.20
N ARG A 15 6.15 -3.24 -14.15
CA ARG A 15 7.53 -2.73 -14.11
C ARG A 15 7.78 -1.84 -12.89
N LEU A 16 6.84 -0.95 -12.57
CA LEU A 16 6.92 -0.09 -11.38
C LEU A 16 6.96 -0.90 -10.09
N TYR A 17 6.06 -1.89 -9.93
CA TYR A 17 6.06 -2.74 -8.73
C TYR A 17 7.34 -3.55 -8.59
N LYS A 18 7.88 -4.11 -9.68
CA LYS A 18 9.18 -4.80 -9.64
C LYS A 18 10.33 -3.87 -9.29
N SER A 19 10.34 -2.66 -9.86
CA SER A 19 11.35 -1.65 -9.54
C SER A 19 11.32 -1.29 -8.06
N TYR A 20 10.13 -1.12 -7.48
CA TYR A 20 9.95 -0.87 -6.06
C TYR A 20 10.48 -2.02 -5.20
N ILE A 21 10.12 -3.27 -5.51
CA ILE A 21 10.60 -4.46 -4.79
C ILE A 21 12.14 -4.54 -4.85
N SER A 22 12.72 -4.35 -6.03
CA SER A 22 14.19 -4.36 -6.19
C SER A 22 14.85 -3.26 -5.36
N PHE A 23 14.28 -2.06 -5.35
CA PHE A 23 14.80 -0.94 -4.57
C PHE A 23 14.71 -1.21 -3.07
N ALA A 24 13.59 -1.76 -2.59
CA ALA A 24 13.39 -2.07 -1.19
C ALA A 24 14.35 -3.17 -0.69
N LEU A 25 14.61 -4.20 -1.50
CA LEU A 25 15.60 -5.24 -1.19
C LEU A 25 17.03 -4.68 -1.11
N ILE A 26 17.40 -3.77 -2.03
CA ILE A 26 18.69 -3.09 -2.00
C ILE A 26 18.80 -2.23 -0.73
N PHE A 27 17.74 -1.49 -0.39
CA PHE A 27 17.68 -0.67 0.82
C PHE A 27 17.84 -1.52 2.09
N TRP A 28 17.20 -2.68 2.15
CA TRP A 28 17.38 -3.65 3.24
C TRP A 28 18.81 -4.21 3.30
N GLY A 29 19.40 -4.57 2.16
CA GLY A 29 20.77 -5.08 2.10
C GLY A 29 21.80 -4.05 2.55
N ILE A 30 21.68 -2.81 2.07
CA ILE A 30 22.55 -1.70 2.45
C ILE A 30 22.31 -1.30 3.91
N GLY A 31 21.06 -1.23 4.36
CA GLY A 31 20.71 -0.90 5.74
C GLY A 31 21.29 -1.90 6.73
N ASN A 32 21.16 -3.20 6.46
CA ASN A 32 21.75 -4.24 7.30
C ASN A 32 23.28 -4.28 7.23
N PHE A 33 23.90 -3.81 6.14
CA PHE A 33 25.36 -3.79 6.00
C PHE A 33 25.99 -2.56 6.66
N LEU A 34 25.39 -1.37 6.50
CA LEU A 34 25.94 -0.10 6.98
C LEU A 34 25.48 0.28 8.38
N LEU A 35 24.25 -0.06 8.78
CA LEU A 35 23.63 0.45 10.01
C LEU A 35 23.62 -0.57 11.16
N LYS A 36 24.19 -1.78 10.95
CA LYS A 36 24.21 -2.88 11.93
C LYS A 36 24.77 -2.48 13.30
N ASP A 37 25.68 -1.50 13.34
CA ASP A 37 26.36 -1.03 14.56
C ASP A 37 25.90 0.35 15.07
N GLN A 38 25.10 1.10 14.31
CA GLN A 38 24.90 2.55 14.55
C GLN A 38 23.46 3.02 14.71
N ALA A 39 22.45 2.15 14.52
CA ALA A 39 21.06 2.55 14.62
C ALA A 39 20.66 2.82 16.08
N ARG A 40 20.86 4.06 16.55
CA ARG A 40 20.23 4.64 17.77
C ARG A 40 18.71 4.79 17.64
N LEU A 41 18.06 4.01 16.78
CA LEU A 41 16.62 4.01 16.64
C LEU A 41 16.03 3.09 17.71
N ASN A 42 14.91 3.51 18.29
CA ASN A 42 14.21 2.66 19.24
C ASN A 42 13.79 1.36 18.53
N ASP A 43 14.05 0.22 19.17
CA ASP A 43 13.78 -1.11 18.64
C ASP A 43 12.31 -1.27 18.18
N SER A 44 11.38 -0.64 18.90
CA SER A 44 9.96 -0.63 18.51
C SER A 44 9.67 0.12 17.21
N ALA A 45 10.36 1.24 16.96
CA ALA A 45 10.17 2.02 15.73
C ALA A 45 10.80 1.28 14.53
N LEU A 46 11.96 0.66 14.74
CA LEU A 46 12.58 -0.23 13.75
C LEU A 46 11.67 -1.41 13.41
N GLY A 47 11.10 -2.08 14.43
CA GLY A 47 10.12 -3.15 14.25
C GLY A 47 8.89 -2.71 13.46
N PHE A 48 8.40 -1.49 13.68
CA PHE A 48 7.29 -0.93 12.91
C PHE A 48 7.66 -0.62 11.46
N ILE A 49 8.82 0.00 11.20
CA ILE A 49 9.29 0.30 9.84
C ILE A 49 9.51 -0.99 9.05
N THR A 50 10.17 -1.97 9.66
CA THR A 50 10.40 -3.29 9.03
C THR A 50 9.08 -3.99 8.75
N GLY A 51 8.15 -4.02 9.70
CA GLY A 51 6.81 -4.57 9.49
C GLY A 51 6.02 -3.86 8.39
N LEU A 52 6.03 -2.52 8.36
CA LEU A 52 5.34 -1.72 7.36
C LEU A 52 5.91 -1.94 5.95
N THR A 53 7.24 -1.94 5.83
CA THR A 53 7.93 -2.17 4.55
C THR A 53 7.67 -3.58 4.02
N LEU A 54 7.80 -4.61 4.85
CA LEU A 54 7.48 -5.99 4.49
C LEU A 54 6.00 -6.16 4.08
N GLY A 55 5.08 -5.53 4.80
CA GLY A 55 3.66 -5.55 4.44
C GLY A 55 3.39 -4.97 3.05
N ILE A 56 4.02 -3.83 2.72
CA ILE A 56 3.91 -3.20 1.40
C ILE A 56 4.54 -4.09 0.32
N GLU A 57 5.69 -4.72 0.58
CA GLU A 57 6.34 -5.64 -0.35
C GLU A 57 5.46 -6.83 -0.69
N ILE A 58 4.85 -7.48 0.30
CA ILE A 58 3.93 -8.62 0.10
C ILE A 58 2.75 -8.20 -0.81
N ILE A 59 2.17 -7.02 -0.56
CA ILE A 59 1.08 -6.49 -1.39
C ILE A 59 1.57 -6.25 -2.83
N CYS A 60 2.76 -5.68 -3.02
CA CYS A 60 3.33 -5.45 -4.35
C CYS A 60 3.56 -6.77 -5.09
N ILE A 61 4.10 -7.79 -4.41
CA ILE A 61 4.31 -9.12 -4.99
C ILE A 61 2.98 -9.73 -5.43
N PHE A 62 1.95 -9.68 -4.57
CA PHE A 62 0.61 -10.15 -4.91
C PHE A 62 0.06 -9.45 -6.18
N TRP A 63 0.21 -8.14 -6.29
CA TRP A 63 -0.20 -7.39 -7.48
C TRP A 63 0.58 -7.77 -8.73
N VAL A 64 1.90 -7.99 -8.62
CA VAL A 64 2.72 -8.46 -9.75
C VAL A 64 2.22 -9.83 -10.23
N PHE A 65 1.94 -10.77 -9.32
CA PHE A 65 1.38 -12.07 -9.69
C PHE A 65 0.01 -11.93 -10.36
N LYS A 66 -0.88 -11.10 -9.80
CA LYS A 66 -2.21 -10.85 -10.37
C LYS A 66 -2.13 -10.24 -11.77
N ILE A 67 -1.26 -9.25 -11.98
CA ILE A 67 -1.05 -8.61 -13.29
C ILE A 67 -0.47 -9.60 -14.28
N ARG A 68 0.55 -10.38 -13.89
CA ARG A 68 1.14 -11.41 -14.77
C ARG A 68 0.11 -12.45 -15.21
N LYS A 69 -0.78 -12.87 -14.31
CA LYS A 69 -1.85 -13.80 -14.65
C LYS A 69 -2.85 -13.15 -15.61
N ALA A 70 -3.25 -11.90 -15.36
CA ALA A 70 -4.13 -11.14 -16.24
C ALA A 70 -3.52 -10.90 -17.64
N LEU A 71 -2.21 -10.63 -17.75
CA LEU A 71 -1.53 -10.46 -19.04
C LEU A 71 -1.44 -11.76 -19.87
N LYS A 72 -1.62 -12.93 -19.25
CA LYS A 72 -1.60 -14.24 -19.94
C LYS A 72 -3.00 -14.76 -20.29
N ASP A 73 -4.05 -14.22 -19.67
CA ASP A 73 -5.43 -14.68 -19.81
C ASP A 73 -6.33 -13.50 -20.17
N ASP A 74 -6.78 -13.47 -21.42
CA ASP A 74 -7.65 -12.42 -21.96
C ASP A 74 -8.97 -12.28 -21.18
N LYS A 75 -9.49 -13.38 -20.61
CA LYS A 75 -10.71 -13.31 -19.78
C LYS A 75 -10.44 -12.53 -18.51
N MET A 76 -9.34 -12.84 -17.83
CA MET A 76 -8.94 -12.18 -16.59
C MET A 76 -8.50 -10.72 -16.85
N LEU A 77 -7.88 -10.44 -18.00
CA LEU A 77 -7.57 -9.08 -18.45
C LEU A 77 -8.83 -8.24 -18.62
N ARG A 78 -9.82 -8.80 -19.32
CA ARG A 78 -11.10 -8.13 -19.58
C ARG A 78 -11.89 -7.91 -18.30
N GLU A 79 -11.91 -8.90 -17.41
CA GLU A 79 -12.51 -8.75 -16.08
C GLU A 79 -11.85 -7.62 -15.29
N LEU A 80 -10.51 -7.56 -15.26
CA LEU A 80 -9.78 -6.50 -14.59
C LEU A 80 -10.06 -5.11 -15.20
N TYR A 81 -10.22 -5.05 -16.52
CA TYR A 81 -10.57 -3.81 -17.24
C TYR A 81 -11.98 -3.33 -16.86
N ILE A 82 -12.96 -4.23 -16.84
CA ILE A 82 -14.34 -3.94 -16.44
C ILE A 82 -14.37 -3.50 -14.97
N ASP A 83 -13.64 -4.20 -14.10
CA ASP A 83 -13.54 -3.88 -12.68
C ASP A 83 -12.98 -2.49 -12.41
N GLU A 84 -11.98 -2.07 -13.19
CA GLU A 84 -11.34 -0.76 -13.06
C GLU A 84 -12.23 0.38 -13.56
N HIS A 85 -13.07 0.12 -14.57
CA HIS A 85 -14.00 1.10 -15.16
C HIS A 85 -15.42 1.01 -14.56
N ASP A 86 -15.63 0.18 -13.54
CA ASP A 86 -16.94 0.06 -12.89
C ASP A 86 -17.29 1.35 -12.13
N GLU A 87 -18.26 2.09 -12.67
CA GLU A 87 -18.75 3.35 -12.12
C GLU A 87 -19.28 3.19 -10.69
N ARG A 88 -19.90 2.05 -10.34
CA ARG A 88 -20.38 1.79 -8.98
C ARG A 88 -19.24 1.78 -7.99
N LYS A 89 -18.11 1.15 -8.34
CA LYS A 89 -16.94 1.12 -7.45
C LYS A 89 -16.32 2.48 -7.29
N ASN A 90 -16.26 3.26 -8.36
CA ASN A 90 -15.74 4.63 -8.29
C ASN A 90 -16.64 5.51 -7.41
N PHE A 91 -17.96 5.38 -7.56
CA PHE A 91 -18.94 6.08 -6.72
C PHE A 91 -18.79 5.72 -5.23
N ILE A 92 -18.66 4.43 -4.90
CA ILE A 92 -18.43 3.99 -3.52
C ILE A 92 -17.12 4.57 -2.97
N LYS A 93 -16.02 4.56 -3.74
CA LYS A 93 -14.73 5.13 -3.31
C LYS A 93 -14.82 6.63 -3.04
N LEU A 94 -15.53 7.37 -3.89
CA LEU A 94 -15.73 8.80 -3.73
C LEU A 94 -16.60 9.11 -2.50
N LYS A 95 -17.72 8.39 -2.34
CA LYS A 95 -18.69 8.64 -1.27
C LYS A 95 -18.21 8.18 0.11
N SER A 96 -17.44 7.09 0.17
CA SER A 96 -16.84 6.60 1.41
C SER A 96 -15.63 7.41 1.86
N GLY A 97 -15.04 8.24 0.99
CA GLY A 97 -13.76 8.90 1.26
C GLY A 97 -12.60 7.92 1.51
N SER A 98 -12.78 6.62 1.23
CA SER A 98 -11.87 5.56 1.68
C SER A 98 -10.44 5.76 1.16
N ASN A 99 -10.32 6.31 -0.06
CA ASN A 99 -9.04 6.59 -0.69
C ASN A 99 -8.31 7.76 -0.01
N LEU A 100 -9.04 8.79 0.41
CA LEU A 100 -8.48 9.94 1.12
C LEU A 100 -8.04 9.53 2.53
N ILE A 101 -8.91 8.83 3.27
CA ILE A 101 -8.62 8.36 4.63
C ILE A 101 -7.39 7.44 4.62
N GLY A 102 -7.27 6.54 3.63
CA GLY A 102 -6.10 5.68 3.47
C GLY A 102 -4.80 6.47 3.25
N LYS A 103 -4.83 7.53 2.43
CA LYS A 103 -3.67 8.41 2.23
C LYS A 103 -3.28 9.18 3.49
N ILE A 104 -4.28 9.66 4.25
CA ILE A 104 -4.05 10.34 5.54
C ILE A 104 -3.41 9.37 6.54
N ALA A 105 -3.91 8.14 6.64
CA ALA A 105 -3.33 7.12 7.51
C ALA A 105 -1.86 6.84 7.16
N LEU A 106 -1.53 6.76 5.87
CA LEU A 106 -0.15 6.58 5.41
C LEU A 106 0.74 7.78 5.81
N GLY A 107 0.22 9.01 5.69
CA GLY A 107 0.90 10.21 6.19
C GLY A 107 1.14 10.19 7.69
N ILE A 108 0.18 9.69 8.48
CA ILE A 108 0.32 9.53 9.93
C ILE A 108 1.40 8.50 10.28
N PHE A 109 1.56 7.41 9.53
CA PHE A 109 2.67 6.47 9.74
C PHE A 109 4.03 7.09 9.45
N VAL A 110 4.13 7.98 8.46
CA VAL A 110 5.38 8.74 8.24
C VAL A 110 5.64 9.68 9.42
N ALA A 111 4.62 10.38 9.90
CA ALA A 111 4.73 11.26 11.06
C ALA A 111 5.07 10.49 12.35
N SER A 112 4.57 9.26 12.53
CA SER A 112 4.90 8.43 13.70
C SER A 112 6.38 8.07 13.71
N ILE A 113 6.95 7.71 12.56
CA ILE A 113 8.39 7.43 12.45
C ILE A 113 9.21 8.66 12.88
N LEU A 114 8.83 9.86 12.45
CA LEU A 114 9.49 11.10 12.90
C LEU A 114 9.28 11.36 14.40
N ALA A 115 8.09 11.11 14.94
CA ALA A 115 7.79 11.28 16.36
C ALA A 115 8.57 10.32 17.26
N SER A 116 8.96 9.14 16.75
CA SER A 116 9.73 8.15 17.50
C SER A 116 11.10 8.63 17.96
N TYR A 117 11.66 9.65 17.29
CA TYR A 117 12.92 10.29 17.70
C TYR A 117 12.77 11.17 18.95
N PHE A 118 11.56 11.66 19.21
CA PHE A 118 11.28 12.59 20.31
C PHE A 118 10.60 11.90 21.49
N ASN A 119 9.54 11.12 21.24
CA ASN A 119 8.75 10.51 22.31
C ASN A 119 8.00 9.24 21.84
N MET A 120 8.23 8.13 22.53
CA MET A 120 7.62 6.84 22.22
C MET A 120 6.12 6.79 22.47
N VAL A 121 5.60 7.53 23.46
CA VAL A 121 4.16 7.63 23.70
C VAL A 121 3.48 8.27 22.48
N VAL A 122 4.06 9.35 21.95
CA VAL A 122 3.55 10.02 20.74
C VAL A 122 3.60 9.07 19.54
N PHE A 123 4.69 8.32 19.38
CA PHE A 123 4.78 7.28 18.35
C PHE A 123 3.63 6.27 18.42
N TYR A 124 3.40 5.63 19.58
CA TYR A 124 2.34 4.63 19.70
C TYR A 124 0.95 5.22 19.47
N THR A 125 0.68 6.43 19.98
CA THR A 125 -0.61 7.10 19.74
C THR A 125 -0.86 7.35 18.26
N LEU A 126 0.15 7.79 17.50
CA LEU A 126 0.05 7.99 16.05
C LEU A 126 -0.15 6.68 15.29
N VAL A 127 0.58 5.61 15.66
CA VAL A 127 0.41 4.28 15.04
C VAL A 127 -1.01 3.75 15.26
N ILE A 128 -1.50 3.79 16.50
CA ILE A 128 -2.87 3.36 16.83
C ILE A 128 -3.91 4.19 16.07
N THR A 129 -3.71 5.50 15.98
CA THR A 129 -4.58 6.40 15.21
C THR A 129 -4.60 6.05 13.73
N GLY A 130 -3.44 5.78 13.13
CA GLY A 130 -3.34 5.36 11.73
C GLY A 130 -4.05 4.04 11.45
N ILE A 131 -3.90 3.05 12.34
CA ILE A 131 -4.61 1.77 12.26
C ILE A 131 -6.12 1.98 12.37
N PHE A 132 -6.56 2.79 13.32
CA PHE A 132 -7.98 3.12 13.50
C PHE A 132 -8.58 3.78 12.26
N LEU A 133 -7.86 4.71 11.61
CA LEU A 133 -8.31 5.32 10.36
C LEU A 133 -8.46 4.30 9.22
N ILE A 134 -7.57 3.32 9.13
CA ILE A 134 -7.70 2.23 8.15
C ILE A 134 -8.95 1.39 8.44
N LEU A 135 -9.22 1.08 9.70
CA LEU A 135 -10.43 0.34 10.11
C LEU A 135 -11.72 1.12 9.82
N VAL A 136 -11.73 2.44 10.06
CA VAL A 136 -12.85 3.31 9.72
C VAL A 136 -13.05 3.36 8.20
N SER A 137 -11.97 3.51 7.43
CA SER A 137 -12.01 3.48 5.96
C SER A 137 -12.59 2.18 5.42
N LEU A 138 -12.19 1.04 6.00
CA LEU A 138 -12.71 -0.27 5.64
C LEU A 138 -14.21 -0.40 5.99
N SER A 139 -14.60 0.02 7.19
CA SER A 139 -15.98 0.01 7.66
C SER A 139 -16.89 0.86 6.78
N LEU A 140 -16.47 2.08 6.42
CA LEU A 140 -17.21 2.96 5.52
C LEU A 140 -17.36 2.35 4.12
N LYS A 141 -16.29 1.74 3.60
CA LYS A 141 -16.32 1.07 2.30
C LYS A 141 -17.29 -0.12 2.29
N LEU A 142 -17.33 -0.91 3.37
CA LEU A 142 -18.27 -2.02 3.54
C LEU A 142 -19.72 -1.53 3.68
N TYR A 143 -19.95 -0.46 4.45
CA TYR A 143 -21.26 0.15 4.61
C TYR A 143 -21.84 0.62 3.27
N TRP A 144 -21.08 1.42 2.52
CA TRP A 144 -21.53 1.93 1.22
C TRP A 144 -21.70 0.83 0.17
N ARG A 145 -20.90 -0.24 0.25
CA ARG A 145 -21.08 -1.42 -0.62
C ARG A 145 -22.37 -2.17 -0.35
N LYS A 146 -22.86 -2.18 0.90
CA LYS A 146 -24.14 -2.82 1.24
C LYS A 146 -25.35 -1.97 0.82
N MET A 147 -25.18 -0.65 0.79
CA MET A 147 -26.25 0.30 0.47
C MET A 147 -26.51 0.47 -1.04
N VAL A 148 -25.49 0.22 -1.89
CA VAL A 148 -25.54 0.39 -3.37
C VAL A 148 -25.72 -0.94 -4.08
#